data_AF-A0AAD1GZT6-F1
#
_entry.id   AF-A0AAD1GZT6-F1
#
_cell.length_a   1.000
_cell.length_b   1.000
_cell.length_c   1.000
_cell.angle_alpha   90.00
_cell.angle_beta   90.00
_cell.angle_gamma   90.00
#
_symmetry.space_group_name_H-M   'P 1'
#
loop_
_entity.id
_entity.type
_entity.pdbx_description
1 polymer ?
#
loop_
_entity_poly.entity_id
_entity_poly.type
_entity_poly.pdbx_seq_one_letter_code
_entity_poly.pdbx_strand_id
1 'polypeptide(L)'
;MTYIPPGAPWENGYIESFNNRLRRECLNRNHWTNLLEARVVIDDFKHEHNHRHRHSALSYLTPVEYAAQCSHTHHPVACEIN
;
A
#
# COMPACT_ATOMS: atom_id res chain seq x y z
N MET A 1 -11.81 1.28 4.58
CA MET A 1 -11.04 0.04 4.80
C MET A 1 -12.00 -1.11 4.61
N THR A 2 -11.81 -1.87 3.54
CA THR A 2 -12.58 -3.10 3.26
C THR A 2 -12.15 -4.18 4.24
N TYR A 3 -13.09 -4.78 4.95
CA TYR A 3 -12.84 -5.90 5.85
C TYR A 3 -12.49 -7.15 5.04
N ILE A 4 -11.36 -7.78 5.34
CA ILE A 4 -10.98 -9.09 4.78
C ILE A 4 -11.40 -10.16 5.79
N PRO A 5 -12.31 -11.08 5.44
CA PRO A 5 -12.75 -12.12 6.36
C PRO A 5 -11.61 -13.11 6.67
N PRO A 6 -11.56 -13.66 7.90
CA PRO A 6 -10.60 -14.69 8.24
C PRO A 6 -10.81 -15.92 7.32
N GLY A 7 -9.70 -16.45 6.79
CA GLY A 7 -9.73 -17.58 5.86
C GLY A 7 -9.78 -17.21 4.36
N ALA A 8 -9.65 -15.93 4.00
CA ALA A 8 -9.56 -15.46 2.61
C ALA A 8 -8.16 -14.93 2.23
N PRO A 9 -7.10 -15.78 2.20
CA PRO A 9 -5.73 -15.35 1.90
C PRO A 9 -5.58 -14.74 0.49
N TRP A 10 -6.45 -15.11 -0.45
CA TRP A 10 -6.42 -14.57 -1.82
C TRP A 10 -6.74 -13.07 -1.90
N GLU A 11 -7.46 -12.51 -0.92
CA GLU A 11 -7.74 -11.06 -0.86
C GLU A 11 -6.56 -10.25 -0.31
N ASN A 12 -5.58 -10.92 0.31
CA ASN A 12 -4.41 -10.30 0.93
C ASN A 12 -3.25 -10.08 -0.06
N GLY A 13 -3.34 -10.60 -1.30
CA GLY A 13 -2.22 -10.61 -2.23
C GLY A 13 -1.65 -9.23 -2.57
N TYR A 14 -2.48 -8.18 -2.57
CA TYR A 14 -2.02 -6.82 -2.84
C TYR A 14 -1.09 -6.30 -1.73
N ILE A 15 -1.48 -6.47 -0.46
CA ILE A 15 -0.74 -5.95 0.67
C ILE A 15 0.51 -6.80 0.94
N GLU A 16 0.46 -8.10 0.65
CA GLU A 16 1.64 -8.97 0.68
C GLU A 16 2.69 -8.55 -0.35
N SER A 17 2.26 -8.24 -1.58
CA SER A 17 3.16 -7.74 -2.62
C SER A 17 3.79 -6.40 -2.23
N PHE A 18 2.98 -5.47 -1.71
CA PHE A 18 3.46 -4.20 -1.18
C PHE A 18 4.48 -4.39 -0.05
N ASN A 19 4.15 -5.21 0.96
CA ASN A 19 5.02 -5.45 2.12
C ASN A 19 6.34 -6.11 1.74
N ASN A 20 6.32 -7.08 0.83
CA ASN A 20 7.54 -7.72 0.34
C ASN A 20 8.45 -6.70 -0.35
N ARG A 21 7.86 -5.80 -1.15
CA ARG A 21 8.61 -4.75 -1.83
C ARG A 21 9.16 -3.70 -0.88
N LEU A 22 8.34 -3.18 0.03
CA LEU A 22 8.77 -2.26 1.09
C LEU A 22 9.97 -2.85 1.83
N ARG A 23 9.91 -4.14 2.14
CA ARG A 23 11.01 -4.84 2.80
C ARG A 23 12.27 -4.90 1.94
N ARG A 24 12.17 -5.30 0.68
CA ARG A 24 13.32 -5.46 -0.23
C ARG A 24 13.95 -4.15 -0.68
N GLU A 25 13.15 -3.13 -0.92
CA GLU A 25 13.59 -1.89 -1.56
C GLU A 25 13.86 -0.76 -0.57
N CYS A 26 13.15 -0.72 0.55
CA CYS A 26 13.34 0.29 1.58
C CYS A 26 14.00 -0.30 2.82
N LEU A 27 13.36 -1.26 3.50
CA LEU A 27 13.77 -1.64 4.85
C LEU A 27 15.12 -2.35 4.89
N ASN A 28 15.34 -3.33 4.02
CA ASN A 28 16.58 -4.12 4.02
C ASN A 28 17.79 -3.38 3.43
N ARG A 29 17.58 -2.20 2.81
CA ARG A 29 18.65 -1.39 2.22
C ARG A 29 19.17 -0.30 3.15
N ASN A 30 18.42 0.02 4.21
CA ASN A 30 18.74 1.11 5.12
C ASN A 30 19.15 0.56 6.49
N HIS A 31 20.16 1.16 7.09
CA HIS A 31 20.52 0.95 8.49
C HIS A 31 20.20 2.22 9.25
N TRP A 32 19.19 2.19 10.11
CA TRP A 32 18.70 3.41 10.78
C TRP A 32 19.42 3.63 12.10
N THR A 33 19.85 4.86 12.31
CA THR A 33 20.46 5.26 13.59
C THR A 33 19.43 5.93 14.49
N ASN A 34 18.34 6.44 13.91
CA ASN A 34 17.28 7.11 14.65
C ASN A 34 15.89 6.91 13.99
N LEU A 35 14.83 7.05 14.80
CA LEU A 35 13.44 6.86 14.33
C LEU A 35 12.97 7.95 13.36
N LEU A 36 13.53 9.16 13.44
CA LEU A 36 13.12 10.28 12.58
C LEU A 36 13.58 10.06 11.13
N GLU A 37 14.82 9.62 10.96
CA GLU A 37 15.40 9.15 9.70
C GLU A 37 14.56 8.03 9.09
N ALA A 38 14.21 7.01 9.88
CA ALA A 38 13.35 5.92 9.41
C ALA A 38 11.99 6.45 8.91
N ARG A 39 11.36 7.39 9.63
CA ARG A 39 10.09 7.99 9.20
C ARG A 39 10.21 8.75 7.89
N VAL A 40 11.24 9.58 7.74
CA VAL A 40 11.47 10.35 6.51
C VAL A 40 11.71 9.43 5.32
N VAL A 41 12.57 8.42 5.47
CA VAL A 41 12.88 7.47 4.39
C VAL A 41 11.66 6.63 4.00
N ILE A 42 10.86 6.18 4.97
CA ILE A 42 9.63 5.43 4.69
C ILE A 42 8.59 6.33 4.00
N ASP A 43 8.49 7.61 4.37
CA ASP A 43 7.54 8.52 3.74
C ASP A 43 7.94 8.87 2.30
N ASP A 44 9.24 9.07 2.05
CA ASP A 44 9.78 9.24 0.70
C ASP A 44 9.53 7.99 -0.17
N PHE A 45 9.78 6.78 0.37
CA PHE A 45 9.45 5.54 -0.32
C PHE A 45 7.97 5.43 -0.65
N LYS A 46 7.07 5.79 0.29
CA LYS A 46 5.63 5.80 0.05
C LYS A 46 5.27 6.77 -1.08
N HIS A 47 5.87 7.95 -1.10
CA HIS A 47 5.64 8.93 -2.15
C HIS A 47 6.07 8.39 -3.51
N GLU A 48 7.31 7.89 -3.63
CA GLU A 48 7.81 7.26 -4.86
C GLU A 48 6.93 6.09 -5.33
N HIS A 49 6.55 5.19 -4.42
CA HIS A 49 5.69 4.05 -4.74
C HIS A 49 4.33 4.51 -5.29
N ASN A 50 3.69 5.47 -4.64
CA ASN A 50 2.36 5.94 -5.00
C ASN A 50 2.33 6.80 -6.28
N HIS A 51 3.40 7.55 -6.56
CA HIS A 51 3.44 8.52 -7.66
C HIS A 51 4.21 8.06 -8.90
N ARG A 52 5.10 7.06 -8.80
CA ARG A 52 5.94 6.65 -9.93
C ARG A 52 5.83 5.19 -10.28
N HIS A 53 5.40 4.33 -9.34
CA HIS A 53 5.33 2.92 -9.64
C HIS A 53 4.06 2.59 -10.46
N ARG A 54 4.25 2.20 -11.71
CA ARG A 54 3.15 1.78 -12.60
C ARG A 54 2.84 0.30 -12.41
N HIS A 55 1.57 -0.02 -12.21
CA HIS A 55 1.11 -1.40 -12.02
C HIS A 55 0.44 -1.91 -13.28
N SER A 56 0.90 -3.04 -13.83
CA SER A 56 0.27 -3.69 -14.99
C SER A 56 -1.18 -4.07 -14.73
N ALA A 57 -1.51 -4.45 -13.49
CA ALA A 57 -2.88 -4.73 -13.05
C ALA A 57 -3.79 -3.48 -13.01
N LEU A 58 -3.20 -2.28 -12.95
CA LEU A 58 -3.91 -0.99 -12.99
C LEU A 58 -3.78 -0.33 -14.37
N SER A 59 -3.70 -1.12 -15.44
CA SER A 59 -3.51 -0.60 -16.81
C SER A 59 -2.25 0.29 -16.97
N TYR A 60 -1.19 -0.02 -16.22
CA TYR A 60 0.04 0.78 -16.15
C TYR A 60 -0.12 2.18 -15.55
N LEU A 61 -1.18 2.42 -14.79
CA LEU A 61 -1.32 3.61 -13.95
C LEU A 61 -0.55 3.46 -12.65
N THR A 62 -0.17 4.60 -12.08
CA THR A 62 0.31 4.68 -10.70
C THR A 62 -0.85 4.58 -9.71
N PRO A 63 -0.61 4.19 -8.45
CA PRO A 63 -1.66 4.13 -7.44
C PRO A 63 -2.45 5.45 -7.31
N VAL A 64 -1.77 6.59 -7.40
CA VAL A 64 -2.41 7.92 -7.34
C VAL A 64 -3.28 8.20 -8.56
N GLU A 65 -2.80 7.88 -9.76
CA GLU A 65 -3.59 8.06 -10.99
C GLU A 65 -4.83 7.15 -10.99
N TYR A 66 -4.66 5.89 -10.56
CA TYR A 66 -5.78 4.97 -10.42
C TYR A 66 -6.79 5.46 -9.39
N ALA A 67 -6.32 5.89 -8.20
CA ALA A 67 -7.19 6.43 -7.16
C ALA A 67 -7.94 7.69 -7.59
N ALA A 68 -7.31 8.56 -8.39
CA ALA A 68 -7.96 9.76 -8.95
C ALA A 68 -9.06 9.41 -9.97
N GLN A 69 -8.94 8.28 -10.67
CA GLN A 69 -9.93 7.79 -11.62
C GLN A 69 -11.03 6.96 -10.95
N CYS A 70 -10.76 6.38 -9.77
CA CYS A 70 -11.74 5.65 -8.99
C CYS A 70 -12.87 6.58 -8.53
N SER A 71 -14.01 6.50 -9.21
CA SER A 71 -15.27 7.16 -8.81
C SER A 71 -16.05 6.37 -7.75
N HIS A 72 -15.46 5.30 -7.19
CA HIS A 72 -16.12 4.43 -6.23
C HIS A 72 -16.33 5.18 -4.90
N THR A 73 -17.58 5.54 -4.63
CA THR A 73 -18.01 5.98 -3.31
C THR A 73 -17.78 4.84 -2.32
N HIS A 74 -16.73 4.94 -1.51
CA HIS A 74 -16.46 3.98 -0.44
C HIS A 74 -17.59 4.07 0.58
N HIS A 75 -18.57 3.18 0.49
CA HIS A 75 -19.60 3.05 1.51
C HIS A 75 -18.92 2.47 2.76
N PRO A 76 -18.85 3.21 3.88
CA PRO A 76 -18.33 2.66 5.11
C PRO A 76 -19.28 1.54 5.54
N VAL A 77 -18.85 0.29 5.38
CA VAL A 77 -19.47 -0.84 6.06
C VAL A 77 -19.20 -0.65 7.55
N ALA A 78 -20.21 -0.19 8.29
CA ALA A 78 -20.16 -0.18 9.75
C ALA A 78 -20.03 -1.64 10.19
N CYS A 79 -18.89 -1.97 10.82
CA CYS A 79 -18.71 -3.26 11.46
C CYS A 79 -19.56 -3.25 12.74
N GLU A 80 -20.80 -3.71 12.65
CA GLU A 80 -21.57 -4.05 13.84
C GLU A 80 -21.02 -5.38 14.37
N ILE A 81 -20.16 -5.27 15.38
CA ILE A 81 -19.69 -6.39 16.18
C ILE A 81 -20.87 -6.82 17.05
N ASN A 82 -21.44 -7.98 16.77
CA ASN A 82 -22.42 -8.66 17.63
C ASN A 82 -21.70 -9.77 18.40
#